data_AF-A0A4Q5TXW1-F1
#
_entry.id   AF-A0A4Q5TXW1-F1
#
_cell.length_a   1.000
_cell.length_b   1.000
_cell.length_c   1.000
_cell.angle_alpha   90.00
_cell.angle_beta   90.00
_cell.angle_gamma   90.00
#
_symmetry.space_group_name_H-M   'P 1'
#
loop_
_entity.id
_entity.type
_entity.pdbx_description
1 polymer ?
#
loop_
_entity_poly.entity_id
_entity_poly.type
_entity_poly.pdbx_seq_one_letter_code
_entity_poly.pdbx_strand_id
1 'polypeptide(L)'
;MKKNFILLSILVITLVAAFSFRTVQPTITGKVSPADAAQAVWAINSTDSVRSAITGGIFTFTVKPGKYRVIVDAKEPRRDVILENIEVGNQPVDLGEIVIQ
;
A
#
# COMPACT_ATOMS: atom_id res chain seq x y z
N MET A 1 -23.02 -42.02 -14.26
CA MET A 1 -23.14 -40.60 -14.67
C MET A 1 -23.51 -39.65 -13.51
N LYS A 2 -24.53 -39.96 -12.69
CA LYS A 2 -24.93 -39.12 -11.53
C LYS A 2 -23.81 -38.80 -10.52
N LYS A 3 -22.98 -39.80 -10.17
CA LYS A 3 -21.88 -39.66 -9.19
C LYS A 3 -20.74 -38.75 -9.68
N ASN A 4 -20.45 -38.76 -10.98
CA ASN A 4 -19.46 -37.87 -11.59
C ASN A 4 -19.98 -36.43 -11.68
N PHE A 5 -21.30 -36.25 -11.85
CA PHE A 5 -21.94 -34.93 -11.85
C PHE A 5 -21.93 -34.27 -10.45
N ILE A 6 -22.12 -35.09 -9.40
CA ILE A 6 -22.02 -34.63 -8.01
C ILE A 6 -20.57 -34.22 -7.68
N LEU A 7 -19.58 -35.02 -8.08
CA LEU A 7 -18.16 -34.69 -7.88
C LEU A 7 -17.75 -33.41 -8.62
N LEU A 8 -18.24 -33.20 -9.84
CA LEU A 8 -17.97 -31.98 -10.61
C LEU A 8 -18.60 -30.75 -9.95
N SER A 9 -19.82 -30.88 -9.44
CA SER A 9 -20.51 -29.81 -8.69
C SER A 9 -19.74 -29.39 -7.44
N ILE A 10 -19.28 -30.35 -6.64
CA ILE A 10 -18.48 -30.08 -5.43
C ILE A 10 -17.18 -29.36 -5.79
N LEU A 11 -16.51 -29.77 -6.86
CA LEU A 11 -15.27 -29.14 -7.33
C LEU A 11 -15.47 -27.68 -7.77
N VAL A 12 -16.59 -27.39 -8.44
CA VAL A 12 -16.92 -26.01 -8.86
C VAL A 12 -17.22 -25.12 -7.66
N ILE A 13 -17.96 -25.63 -6.67
CA ILE A 13 -18.31 -24.88 -5.45
C ILE A 13 -17.05 -24.55 -4.63
N THR A 14 -16.12 -25.49 -4.49
CA THR A 14 -14.87 -25.26 -3.75
C THR A 14 -13.96 -24.26 -4.45
N LEU A 15 -13.89 -24.29 -5.78
CA LEU A 15 -13.14 -23.30 -6.56
C LEU A 15 -13.72 -21.88 -6.38
N VAL A 16 -15.04 -21.70 -6.46
CA VAL A 16 -15.66 -20.37 -6.29
C VAL A 16 -15.48 -19.84 -4.86
N ALA A 17 -15.59 -20.69 -3.84
CA ALA A 17 -15.38 -20.31 -2.45
C ALA A 17 -13.94 -19.81 -2.17
N ALA A 18 -12.93 -20.38 -2.84
CA ALA A 18 -11.53 -19.99 -2.67
C ALA A 18 -11.22 -18.58 -3.18
N PHE A 19 -11.97 -18.07 -4.17
CA PHE A 19 -11.77 -16.73 -4.71
C PHE A 19 -12.51 -15.62 -3.94
N SER A 20 -13.39 -15.96 -3.01
CA SER A 20 -14.19 -14.97 -2.26
C SER A 20 -13.40 -14.15 -1.23
N PHE A 21 -12.17 -14.56 -0.88
CA PHE A 21 -11.36 -13.93 0.18
C PHE A 21 -10.27 -12.99 -0.34
N ARG A 22 -10.49 -12.29 -1.46
CA ARG A 22 -9.57 -11.22 -1.89
C ARG A 22 -9.90 -9.93 -1.14
N THR A 23 -9.25 -9.73 0.01
CA THR A 23 -9.23 -8.43 0.69
C THR A 23 -8.46 -7.43 -0.18
N VAL A 24 -9.18 -6.45 -0.74
CA VAL A 24 -8.55 -5.31 -1.41
C VAL A 24 -7.83 -4.52 -0.33
N GLN A 25 -6.50 -4.50 -0.41
CA GLN A 25 -5.68 -3.72 0.52
C GLN A 25 -5.68 -2.26 0.05
N PRO A 26 -5.95 -1.29 0.96
CA PRO A 26 -5.90 0.11 0.63
C PRO A 26 -4.48 0.54 0.23
N THR A 27 -4.41 1.64 -0.51
CA THR A 27 -3.16 2.16 -1.06
C THR A 27 -2.88 3.56 -0.51
N ILE A 28 -1.64 3.85 -0.11
CA ILE A 28 -1.17 5.20 0.16
C ILE A 28 -0.38 5.67 -1.06
N THR A 29 -0.77 6.80 -1.65
CA THR A 29 -0.04 7.45 -2.74
C THR A 29 0.47 8.81 -2.32
N GLY A 30 1.51 9.28 -2.99
CA GLY A 30 1.97 10.65 -2.85
C GLY A 30 3.02 10.99 -3.88
N LYS A 31 3.31 12.28 -4.00
CA LYS A 31 4.31 12.82 -4.92
C LYS A 31 5.35 13.63 -4.16
N VAL A 32 6.61 13.29 -4.31
CA VAL A 32 7.76 14.05 -3.82
C VAL A 32 8.20 15.05 -4.88
N SER A 33 8.46 16.28 -4.43
CA SER A 33 8.91 17.39 -5.25
C SER A 33 10.11 18.07 -4.57
N PRO A 34 11.27 18.21 -5.23
CA PRO A 34 11.64 17.70 -6.55
C PRO A 34 11.62 16.16 -6.66
N ALA A 35 11.41 15.61 -7.87
CA ALA A 35 11.28 14.16 -8.08
C ALA A 35 12.52 13.33 -7.66
N ASP A 36 13.69 13.95 -7.63
CA ASP A 36 14.96 13.33 -7.20
C ASP A 36 15.38 13.73 -5.78
N ALA A 37 14.46 14.34 -5.01
CA ALA A 37 14.78 14.87 -3.69
C ALA A 37 14.82 13.82 -2.58
N ALA A 38 14.24 12.63 -2.81
CA ALA A 38 14.21 11.54 -1.85
C ALA A 38 14.75 10.24 -2.44
N GLN A 39 15.30 9.42 -1.57
CA GLN A 39 15.85 8.11 -1.90
C GLN A 39 14.78 7.01 -1.75
N ALA A 40 13.96 7.09 -0.71
CA ALA A 40 12.92 6.12 -0.43
C ALA A 40 11.79 6.74 0.39
N VAL A 41 10.67 6.04 0.47
CA VAL A 41 9.61 6.38 1.41
C VAL A 41 9.30 5.15 2.25
N TRP A 42 9.03 5.38 3.53
CA TRP A 42 8.66 4.38 4.51
C TRP A 42 7.26 4.68 5.05
N ALA A 43 6.42 3.67 5.12
CA ALA A 43 5.15 3.71 5.84
C ALA A 43 5.26 2.80 7.06
N ILE A 44 5.28 3.39 8.25
CA ILE A 44 5.49 2.70 9.53
C ILE A 44 4.19 2.76 10.33
N ASN A 45 3.67 1.61 10.76
CA ASN A 45 2.60 1.55 11.76
C ASN A 45 3.16 0.97 13.07
N SER A 46 2.30 0.67 14.04
CA SER A 46 2.71 0.14 15.35
C SER A 46 3.30 -1.28 15.31
N THR A 47 3.05 -2.07 14.25
CA THR A 47 3.39 -3.50 14.17
C THR A 47 4.22 -3.89 12.94
N ASP A 48 4.32 -3.04 11.94
CA ASP A 48 4.83 -3.32 10.61
C ASP A 48 5.39 -2.05 9.95
N SER A 49 6.30 -2.23 9.02
CA SER A 49 6.94 -1.15 8.26
C SER A 49 7.11 -1.58 6.82
N VAL A 50 6.67 -0.73 5.89
CA VAL A 50 6.78 -0.98 4.45
C VAL A 50 7.66 0.09 3.82
N ARG A 51 8.63 -0.32 3.03
CA ARG A 51 9.48 0.57 2.21
C ARG A 51 9.03 0.52 0.76
N SER A 52 8.98 1.66 0.10
CA SER A 52 8.73 1.76 -1.33
C SER A 52 9.77 2.66 -1.99
N ALA A 53 10.11 2.31 -3.23
CA ALA A 53 10.97 3.12 -4.06
C ALA A 53 10.16 4.27 -4.70
N ILE A 54 10.83 5.38 -4.96
CA ILE A 54 10.23 6.54 -5.63
C ILE A 54 10.52 6.42 -7.12
N THR A 55 9.49 6.48 -7.96
CA THR A 55 9.63 6.45 -9.42
C THR A 55 9.05 7.72 -10.00
N GLY A 56 9.89 8.57 -10.60
CA GLY A 56 9.45 9.85 -11.18
C GLY A 56 8.87 10.82 -10.14
N GLY A 57 9.34 10.75 -8.89
CA GLY A 57 8.78 11.52 -7.78
C GLY A 57 7.49 10.94 -7.21
N ILE A 58 6.93 9.86 -7.76
CA ILE A 58 5.69 9.26 -7.24
C ILE A 58 6.05 8.02 -6.41
N PHE A 59 5.37 7.86 -5.27
CA PHE A 59 5.43 6.65 -4.47
C PHE A 59 4.04 6.11 -4.20
N THR A 60 3.98 4.78 -4.06
CA THR A 60 2.76 4.04 -3.81
C THR A 60 3.06 2.91 -2.83
N PHE A 61 2.20 2.74 -1.84
CA PHE A 61 2.24 1.65 -0.87
C PHE A 61 0.91 0.92 -0.83
N THR A 62 0.94 -0.40 -0.83
CA THR A 62 -0.23 -1.21 -0.48
C THR A 62 -0.08 -1.62 0.98
N VAL A 63 -1.01 -1.19 1.84
CA VAL A 63 -0.93 -1.39 3.29
C VAL A 63 -2.24 -1.92 3.83
N LYS A 64 -2.24 -2.41 5.08
CA LYS A 64 -3.48 -2.78 5.77
C LYS A 64 -4.14 -1.51 6.34
N PRO A 65 -5.46 -1.52 6.58
CA PRO A 65 -6.10 -0.43 7.31
C PRO A 65 -5.45 -0.24 8.70
N GLY A 66 -5.19 1.00 9.08
CA GLY A 66 -4.49 1.34 10.32
C GLY A 66 -3.94 2.77 10.33
N LYS A 67 -3.28 3.12 11.44
CA LYS A 67 -2.59 4.41 11.57
C LYS A 67 -1.14 4.26 11.15
N TYR A 68 -0.70 5.12 10.23
CA TYR A 68 0.64 5.11 9.68
C TYR A 68 1.34 6.44 9.94
N ARG A 69 2.66 6.34 10.07
CA ARG A 69 3.60 7.44 9.97
C ARG A 69 4.38 7.23 8.68
N VAL A 70 4.35 8.23 7.80
CA VAL A 70 5.05 8.17 6.51
C VAL A 70 6.32 9.01 6.61
N ILE A 71 7.46 8.39 6.36
CA ILE A 71 8.77 9.02 6.41
C ILE A 71 9.33 9.02 4.99
N VAL A 72 9.54 10.21 4.46
CA VAL A 72 10.20 10.43 3.17
C VAL A 72 11.68 10.66 3.46
N ASP A 73 12.49 9.67 3.13
CA ASP A 73 13.93 9.64 3.31
C ASP A 73 14.58 10.50 2.21
N ALA A 74 15.03 11.69 2.61
CA ALA A 74 15.52 12.70 1.69
C ALA A 74 16.98 12.42 1.32
N LYS A 75 17.38 12.79 0.10
CA LYS A 75 18.81 12.76 -0.26
C LYS A 75 19.52 13.93 0.41
N GLU A 76 20.63 13.65 1.10
CA GLU A 76 21.52 14.67 1.67
C GLU A 76 21.87 15.75 0.61
N PRO A 77 21.94 17.04 0.99
CA PRO A 77 21.85 17.62 2.33
C PRO A 77 20.42 17.97 2.79
N ARG A 78 19.39 17.47 2.10
CA ARG A 78 17.99 17.79 2.42
C ARG A 78 17.53 17.05 3.67
N ARG A 79 16.49 17.58 4.32
CA ARG A 79 15.92 16.98 5.54
C ARG A 79 14.79 16.02 5.21
N ASP A 80 14.72 14.93 5.96
CA ASP A 80 13.62 13.98 5.90
C ASP A 80 12.28 14.65 6.25
N VAL A 81 11.23 14.20 5.58
CA VAL A 81 9.86 14.68 5.85
C VAL A 81 9.10 13.58 6.56
N ILE A 82 8.54 13.90 7.73
CA ILE A 82 7.74 12.98 8.54
C ILE A 82 6.29 13.46 8.55
N LEU A 83 5.40 12.61 8.05
CA LEU A 83 3.96 12.79 8.05
C LEU A 83 3.36 11.86 9.10
N GLU A 84 2.78 12.43 10.15
CA GLU A 84 2.20 11.65 11.25
C GLU A 84 0.69 11.50 11.11
N ASN A 85 0.14 10.51 11.81
CA ASN A 85 -1.30 10.30 11.97
C ASN A 85 -2.07 10.10 10.65
N ILE A 86 -1.47 9.40 9.69
CA ILE A 86 -2.15 9.02 8.45
C ILE A 86 -3.10 7.86 8.75
N GLU A 87 -4.40 8.13 8.71
CA GLU A 87 -5.43 7.12 8.93
C GLU A 87 -5.81 6.45 7.60
N VAL A 88 -5.50 5.16 7.49
CA VAL A 88 -5.84 4.35 6.32
C VAL A 88 -7.04 3.47 6.66
N GLY A 89 -8.15 3.72 5.97
CA GLY A 89 -9.36 2.90 6.05
C GLY A 89 -9.42 1.85 4.94
N ASN A 90 -10.59 1.66 4.34
CA ASN A 90 -10.77 0.79 3.16
C ASN A 90 -10.57 1.52 1.82
N GLN A 91 -10.33 2.83 1.84
CA GLN A 91 -10.16 3.65 0.63
C GLN A 91 -8.68 4.00 0.44
N PRO A 92 -8.25 4.23 -0.81
CA PRO A 92 -6.92 4.77 -1.06
C PRO A 92 -6.79 6.16 -0.43
N VAL A 93 -5.62 6.44 0.13
CA VAL A 93 -5.26 7.70 0.76
C VAL A 93 -4.20 8.36 -0.09
N ASP A 94 -4.48 9.57 -0.55
CA ASP A 94 -3.49 10.40 -1.25
C ASP A 94 -2.92 11.44 -0.30
N LEU A 95 -1.60 11.46 -0.15
CA LEU A 95 -0.84 12.43 0.64
C LEU A 95 -0.55 13.71 -0.14
N GLY A 96 -0.85 13.74 -1.44
CA GLY A 96 -0.62 14.90 -2.29
C GLY A 96 0.87 15.14 -2.58
N GLU A 97 1.22 16.41 -2.78
CA GLU A 97 2.59 16.82 -3.09
C GLU A 97 3.36 17.19 -1.82
N ILE A 98 4.51 16.54 -1.66
CA ILE A 98 5.44 16.67 -0.54
C ILE A 98 6.67 17.39 -1.04
N VAL A 99 6.79 18.66 -0.66
CA VAL A 99 7.91 19.50 -1.05
C VAL A 99 9.04 19.30 -0.05
N ILE A 100 10.17 18.77 -0.54
CA ILE A 100 11.39 18.63 0.25
C ILE A 100 12.25 19.87 0.04
N GLN A 101 12.69 20.45 1.16
CA GLN A 101 13.53 21.64 1.22
C GLN A 101 14.96 21.29 1.58
#